data_AF-A0A3R7RNP9-F1
#
_entry.id   AF-A0A3R7RNP9-F1
#
_cell.length_a   1.000
_cell.length_b   1.000
_cell.length_c   1.000
_cell.angle_alpha   90.00
_cell.angle_beta   90.00
_cell.angle_gamma   90.00
#
_symmetry.space_group_name_H-M   'P 1'
#
loop_
_entity.id
_entity.type
_entity.pdbx_description
1 polymer ?
#
loop_
_entity_poly.entity_id
_entity_poly.type
_entity_poly.pdbx_seq_one_letter_code
_entity_poly.pdbx_strand_id
1 'polypeptide(L)'
;MGRRRSTSMKHASRRGNRYLTPEGMLERPRPDLDPDPRPKSPSMAVHFTDCNSHVPPSPLTSSSGTPLRVLITAGPTWEPVDEVRFLGNRSSGRLGAQMAMAACQRGLPTTLLRGPATAEPAPDPLLTEQRFQTASELDAALHLAWPDHDILIMAAAVADHRPIRDPEAPRKIRRSEAGFTIRTEPVPDLLKGLADVPHRGTRIGFALEPAGELARNAREKLQRKRLDAIVANPLETMDAEVIDGMLIDADGREQSPGDGPVEKAAFAAWLIERIIDLHGRRRSLLND
;
A
#
# COMPACT_ATOMS: atom_id res chain seq x y z
N MET A 1 -60.81 -20.58 37.33
CA MET A 1 -61.16 -19.37 38.11
C MET A 1 -59.85 -18.76 38.63
N GLY A 2 -59.66 -17.44 38.50
CA GLY A 2 -58.53 -16.72 39.12
C GLY A 2 -57.30 -16.52 38.23
N ARG A 3 -56.68 -15.34 38.30
CA ARG A 3 -55.84 -14.71 37.26
C ARG A 3 -54.52 -14.19 37.86
N ARG A 4 -53.48 -14.20 37.01
CA ARG A 4 -52.50 -13.13 36.69
C ARG A 4 -51.24 -12.87 37.56
N ARG A 5 -50.13 -12.82 36.79
CA ARG A 5 -49.02 -11.83 36.74
C ARG A 5 -47.98 -11.91 37.87
N SER A 6 -46.70 -11.58 37.70
CA SER A 6 -45.77 -11.34 36.58
C SER A 6 -44.49 -10.85 37.26
N THR A 7 -43.29 -11.24 36.81
CA THR A 7 -42.19 -10.31 36.46
C THR A 7 -40.93 -11.10 36.11
N SER A 8 -40.26 -10.60 35.08
CA SER A 8 -39.02 -11.12 34.51
C SER A 8 -37.85 -10.29 35.03
N MET A 9 -36.67 -10.88 35.22
CA MET A 9 -35.43 -10.15 34.98
C MET A 9 -34.29 -11.09 34.56
N LYS A 10 -33.71 -10.76 33.41
CA LYS A 10 -32.61 -11.42 32.71
C LYS A 10 -31.30 -11.13 33.44
N HIS A 11 -30.44 -12.14 33.64
CA HIS A 11 -29.03 -11.93 33.98
C HIS A 11 -28.15 -12.33 32.79
N ALA A 12 -27.53 -11.32 32.18
CA ALA A 12 -26.49 -11.46 31.19
C ALA A 12 -25.13 -11.60 31.90
N SER A 13 -24.46 -12.74 31.73
CA SER A 13 -23.09 -12.96 32.20
C SER A 13 -22.10 -12.54 31.12
N ARG A 14 -21.55 -11.33 31.22
CA ARG A 14 -20.31 -10.93 30.53
C ARG A 14 -19.10 -11.42 31.35
N ARG A 15 -18.34 -12.38 30.82
CA ARG A 15 -16.98 -12.68 31.33
C ARG A 15 -15.98 -11.82 30.56
N GLY A 16 -15.45 -10.80 31.23
CA GLY A 16 -14.26 -10.06 30.80
C GLY A 16 -13.03 -10.64 31.51
N ASN A 17 -11.98 -10.90 30.73
CA ASN A 17 -10.68 -11.37 31.21
C ASN A 17 -10.06 -10.35 32.19
N ARG A 18 -9.54 -10.85 33.32
CA ARG A 18 -8.67 -10.11 34.24
C ARG A 18 -7.23 -10.29 33.80
N TYR A 19 -6.48 -9.20 33.69
CA TYR A 19 -5.02 -9.20 33.69
C TYR A 19 -4.55 -9.11 35.14
N LEU A 20 -3.63 -9.97 35.54
CA LEU A 20 -2.89 -9.91 36.81
C LEU A 20 -1.65 -9.04 36.60
N THR A 21 -1.43 -8.07 37.48
CA THR A 21 -0.16 -7.35 37.63
C THR A 21 0.35 -7.58 39.06
N PRO A 22 1.63 -7.95 39.27
CA PRO A 22 2.17 -8.11 40.61
C PRO A 22 2.83 -6.81 41.11
N GLU A 23 2.86 -6.72 42.44
CA GLU A 23 3.65 -5.84 43.29
C GLU A 23 3.09 -4.45 43.61
N GLY A 24 3.00 -4.19 44.91
CA GLY A 24 2.34 -3.05 45.50
C GLY A 24 3.28 -2.06 46.17
N MET A 25 2.78 -0.85 46.33
CA MET A 25 3.19 0.10 47.37
C MET A 25 1.97 0.95 47.74
N LEU A 26 1.78 1.17 49.04
CA LEU A 26 0.74 2.04 49.61
C LEU A 26 0.99 3.50 49.21
N GLU A 27 0.00 4.15 48.60
CA GLU A 27 -0.01 5.62 48.48
C GLU A 27 -0.83 6.26 49.61
N ARG A 28 -0.19 7.16 50.34
CA ARG A 28 -0.83 8.10 51.28
C ARG A 28 -1.29 9.34 50.49
N PRO A 29 -2.41 10.00 50.88
CA PRO A 29 -2.86 11.21 50.21
C PRO A 29 -1.94 12.41 50.53
N ARG A 30 -1.64 13.23 49.52
CA ARG A 30 -1.07 14.58 49.72
C ARG A 30 -2.15 15.65 49.56
N PRO A 31 -2.07 16.76 50.32
CA PRO A 31 -3.11 17.78 50.42
C PRO A 31 -3.06 18.82 49.30
N ASP A 32 -4.16 19.54 49.19
CA ASP A 32 -4.48 20.61 48.24
C ASP A 32 -3.47 21.76 48.23
N LEU A 33 -3.15 22.25 47.02
CA LEU A 33 -2.51 23.55 46.78
C LEU A 33 -3.20 24.22 45.58
N ASP A 34 -3.85 25.35 45.86
CA ASP A 34 -4.52 26.28 44.93
C ASP A 34 -3.49 27.18 44.21
N PRO A 35 -3.85 28.11 43.30
CA PRO A 35 -3.44 28.07 41.89
C PRO A 35 -2.45 29.19 41.52
N ASP A 36 -1.54 28.93 40.59
CA ASP A 36 -0.65 29.98 40.05
C ASP A 36 -1.23 30.60 38.75
N PRO A 37 -1.24 31.94 38.58
CA PRO A 37 -1.94 32.63 37.52
C PRO A 37 -1.05 32.81 36.30
N ARG A 38 -1.43 32.22 35.16
CA ARG A 38 -0.75 32.48 33.88
C ARG A 38 -1.33 33.71 33.17
N PRO A 39 -0.49 34.61 32.62
CA PRO A 39 -0.94 35.73 31.81
C PRO A 39 -1.42 35.24 30.42
N LYS A 40 -2.52 35.84 29.94
CA LYS A 40 -3.13 35.58 28.63
C LYS A 40 -2.23 36.15 27.52
N SER A 41 -1.72 35.29 26.64
CA SER A 41 -1.14 35.68 25.35
C SER A 41 -2.26 35.85 24.29
N PRO A 42 -2.16 36.82 23.37
CA PRO A 42 -3.23 37.19 22.45
C PRO A 42 -3.45 36.10 21.38
N SER A 43 -4.72 35.81 21.08
CA SER A 43 -5.10 34.89 20.01
C SER A 43 -4.80 35.51 18.65
N MET A 44 -3.87 34.93 17.89
CA MET A 44 -3.84 35.16 16.45
C MET A 44 -4.98 34.36 15.83
N ALA A 45 -6.01 35.07 15.33
CA ALA A 45 -6.97 34.49 14.41
C ALA A 45 -6.23 34.09 13.13
N VAL A 46 -6.08 32.79 12.92
CA VAL A 46 -5.72 32.25 11.61
C VAL A 46 -6.91 32.46 10.68
N HIS A 47 -6.76 33.38 9.74
CA HIS A 47 -7.68 33.52 8.62
C HIS A 47 -7.62 32.24 7.78
N PHE A 48 -8.61 31.36 7.95
CA PHE A 48 -8.92 30.34 6.95
C PHE A 48 -9.35 31.08 5.69
N THR A 49 -8.47 31.08 4.69
CA THR A 49 -8.82 31.51 3.35
C THR A 49 -9.53 30.34 2.70
N ASP A 50 -10.80 30.54 2.33
CA ASP A 50 -11.62 29.59 1.59
C ASP A 50 -10.87 29.11 0.33
N CYS A 51 -10.37 27.87 0.37
CA CYS A 51 -9.82 27.18 -0.79
C CYS A 51 -10.98 26.60 -1.60
N ASN A 52 -11.78 27.45 -2.25
CA ASN A 52 -12.83 27.00 -3.18
C ASN A 52 -12.61 27.54 -4.60
N SER A 53 -11.38 27.41 -5.09
CA SER A 53 -11.06 27.53 -6.51
C SER A 53 -10.09 26.42 -6.91
N HIS A 54 -10.56 25.17 -6.82
CA HIS A 54 -9.84 24.04 -7.39
C HIS A 54 -10.02 24.09 -8.91
N VAL A 55 -9.22 24.93 -9.57
CA VAL A 55 -9.00 24.78 -11.02
C VAL A 55 -8.23 23.45 -11.16
N PRO A 56 -8.80 22.42 -11.81
CA PRO A 56 -8.07 21.19 -12.01
C PRO A 56 -6.79 21.51 -12.81
N PRO A 57 -5.63 20.94 -12.44
CA PRO A 57 -4.43 21.13 -13.23
C PRO A 57 -4.71 20.73 -14.68
N SER A 58 -4.15 21.47 -15.64
CA SER A 58 -4.26 21.10 -17.06
C SER A 58 -3.83 19.64 -17.24
N PRO A 59 -4.58 18.83 -18.02
CA PRO A 59 -4.31 17.40 -18.12
C PRO A 59 -2.90 17.19 -18.64
N LEU A 60 -2.11 16.38 -17.92
CA LEU A 60 -0.80 15.96 -18.39
C LEU A 60 -1.02 15.02 -19.58
N THR A 61 -0.53 15.43 -20.76
CA THR A 61 -0.75 14.71 -22.01
C THR A 61 0.49 13.92 -22.46
N SER A 62 0.24 12.80 -23.12
CA SER A 62 1.20 12.03 -23.89
C SER A 62 1.61 12.80 -25.16
N SER A 63 2.62 12.30 -25.88
CA SER A 63 3.05 12.88 -27.16
C SER A 63 1.95 12.94 -28.24
N SER A 64 0.91 12.12 -28.13
CA SER A 64 -0.23 12.11 -29.04
C SER A 64 -1.34 13.07 -28.61
N GLY A 65 -1.15 13.86 -27.55
CA GLY A 65 -2.15 14.79 -27.03
C GLY A 65 -3.26 14.13 -26.21
N THR A 66 -3.16 12.82 -25.94
CA THR A 66 -4.08 12.08 -25.07
C THR A 66 -3.61 12.14 -23.61
N PRO A 67 -4.49 12.09 -22.60
CA PRO A 67 -4.06 12.09 -21.19
C PRO A 67 -3.11 10.92 -20.87
N LEU A 68 -2.08 11.15 -20.06
CA LEU A 68 -1.19 10.09 -19.55
C LEU A 68 -1.98 9.11 -18.69
N ARG A 69 -1.77 7.80 -18.92
CA ARG A 69 -2.50 6.72 -18.23
C ARG A 69 -1.60 5.99 -17.26
N VAL A 70 -2.05 5.78 -16.03
CA VAL A 70 -1.28 5.14 -14.96
C VAL A 70 -1.85 3.77 -14.62
N LEU A 71 -1.00 2.75 -14.57
CA LEU A 71 -1.34 1.40 -14.10
C LEU A 71 -0.65 1.17 -12.76
N ILE A 72 -1.41 0.87 -11.71
CA ILE A 72 -0.89 0.65 -10.37
C ILE A 72 -1.32 -0.73 -9.88
N THR A 73 -0.39 -1.48 -9.31
CA THR A 73 -0.71 -2.70 -8.54
C THR A 73 -0.64 -2.39 -7.05
N ALA A 74 -1.58 -2.91 -6.26
CA ALA A 74 -1.59 -2.69 -4.82
C ALA A 74 -2.06 -3.94 -4.05
N GLY A 75 -1.50 -4.15 -2.87
CA GLY A 75 -1.87 -5.27 -1.97
C GLY A 75 -1.00 -6.52 -2.15
N PRO A 76 -1.14 -7.49 -1.24
CA PRO A 76 -0.48 -8.78 -1.33
C PRO A 76 -1.11 -9.68 -2.39
N THR A 77 -0.38 -10.68 -2.86
CA THR A 77 -1.00 -11.88 -3.45
C THR A 77 -1.26 -12.93 -2.36
N TRP A 78 -2.33 -13.69 -2.51
CA TRP A 78 -2.71 -14.82 -1.66
C TRP A 78 -2.67 -16.11 -2.49
N GLU A 79 -1.60 -16.87 -2.33
CA GLU A 79 -1.37 -18.13 -3.03
C GLU A 79 -2.09 -19.26 -2.30
N PRO A 80 -3.15 -19.89 -2.87
CA PRO A 80 -3.99 -20.81 -2.12
C PRO A 80 -3.24 -22.08 -1.71
N VAL A 81 -3.32 -22.43 -0.43
CA VAL A 81 -2.82 -23.68 0.14
C VAL A 81 -3.92 -24.74 0.08
N ASP A 82 -5.16 -24.36 0.43
CA ASP A 82 -6.37 -25.16 0.32
C ASP A 82 -7.59 -24.22 0.16
N GLU A 83 -8.83 -24.74 0.23
CA GLU A 83 -10.06 -23.93 0.10
C GLU A 83 -10.20 -22.79 1.14
N VAL A 84 -9.47 -22.82 2.25
CA VAL A 84 -9.62 -21.85 3.36
C VAL A 84 -8.30 -21.21 3.80
N ARG A 85 -7.16 -21.68 3.32
CA ARG A 85 -5.82 -21.20 3.68
C ARG A 85 -5.08 -20.70 2.45
N PHE A 86 -4.25 -19.68 2.65
CA PHE A 86 -3.35 -19.16 1.64
C PHE A 86 -1.99 -18.82 2.25
N LEU A 87 -0.95 -18.77 1.40
CA LEU A 87 0.33 -18.15 1.67
C LEU A 87 0.29 -16.72 1.13
N GLY A 88 0.61 -15.72 1.94
CA GLY A 88 0.56 -14.33 1.51
C GLY A 88 1.42 -13.41 2.34
N ASN A 89 1.62 -12.21 1.82
CA ASN A 89 2.42 -11.16 2.46
C ASN A 89 1.57 -10.28 3.39
N ARG A 90 2.20 -9.66 4.38
CA ARG A 90 1.55 -8.77 5.37
C ARG A 90 1.17 -7.38 4.83
N SER A 91 1.30 -7.15 3.53
CA SER A 91 0.97 -5.85 2.93
C SER A 91 -0.50 -5.50 3.15
N SER A 92 -0.76 -4.25 3.53
CA SER A 92 -2.12 -3.68 3.61
C SER A 92 -2.57 -3.04 2.30
N GLY A 93 -1.68 -2.92 1.30
CA GLY A 93 -1.96 -2.23 0.04
C GLY A 93 -2.23 -0.71 0.15
N ARG A 94 -2.19 -0.13 1.36
CA ARG A 94 -2.59 1.26 1.63
C ARG A 94 -1.83 2.28 0.79
N LEU A 95 -0.51 2.14 0.68
CA LEU A 95 0.31 3.08 -0.10
C LEU A 95 -0.04 3.01 -1.60
N GLY A 96 -0.23 1.80 -2.15
CA GLY A 96 -0.66 1.62 -3.55
C GLY A 96 -2.01 2.28 -3.84
N ALA A 97 -2.99 2.10 -2.95
CA ALA A 97 -4.29 2.75 -3.07
C ALA A 97 -4.19 4.29 -2.95
N GLN A 98 -3.35 4.80 -2.04
CA GLN A 98 -3.12 6.24 -1.92
C GLN A 98 -2.43 6.84 -3.15
N MET A 99 -1.50 6.11 -3.78
CA MET A 99 -0.90 6.53 -5.04
C MET A 99 -1.91 6.56 -6.18
N ALA A 100 -2.87 5.62 -6.22
CA ALA A 100 -3.95 5.65 -7.21
C ALA A 100 -4.82 6.90 -7.06
N MET A 101 -5.21 7.23 -5.83
CA MET A 101 -5.95 8.46 -5.56
C MET A 101 -5.15 9.72 -5.91
N ALA A 102 -3.86 9.74 -5.56
CA ALA A 102 -2.98 10.87 -5.89
C ALA A 102 -2.83 11.05 -7.41
N ALA A 103 -2.76 9.97 -8.19
CA ALA A 103 -2.73 10.04 -9.65
C ALA A 103 -4.04 10.61 -10.22
N CYS A 104 -5.20 10.14 -9.75
CA CYS A 104 -6.50 10.71 -10.15
C CYS A 104 -6.62 12.19 -9.80
N GLN A 105 -6.14 12.62 -8.62
CA GLN A 105 -6.12 14.02 -8.20
C GLN A 105 -5.23 14.90 -9.10
N ARG A 106 -4.26 14.30 -9.81
CA ARG A 106 -3.47 14.98 -10.86
C ARG A 106 -4.12 14.93 -12.24
N GLY A 107 -5.38 14.47 -12.33
CA GLY A 107 -6.13 14.38 -13.58
C GLY A 107 -5.70 13.21 -14.47
N LEU A 108 -5.01 12.21 -13.91
CA LEU A 108 -4.52 11.06 -14.67
C LEU A 108 -5.53 9.90 -14.61
N PRO A 109 -6.05 9.41 -15.75
CA PRO A 109 -6.76 8.15 -15.81
C PRO A 109 -5.91 7.02 -15.22
N THR A 110 -6.43 6.37 -14.19
CA THR A 110 -5.69 5.40 -13.39
C THR A 110 -6.41 4.06 -13.33
N THR A 111 -5.72 3.00 -13.70
CA THR A 111 -6.15 1.62 -13.48
C THR A 111 -5.46 1.07 -12.23
N LEU A 112 -6.24 0.69 -11.23
CA LEU A 112 -5.76 0.03 -10.02
C LEU A 112 -6.06 -1.48 -10.08
N LEU A 113 -5.01 -2.27 -10.24
CA LEU A 113 -5.05 -3.70 -9.98
C LEU A 113 -4.96 -3.90 -8.46
N ARG A 114 -6.09 -4.25 -7.83
CA ARG A 114 -6.24 -4.32 -6.38
C ARG A 114 -6.25 -5.75 -5.87
N GLY A 115 -5.26 -6.07 -5.06
CA GLY A 115 -5.13 -7.33 -4.36
C GLY A 115 -6.01 -7.40 -3.10
N PRO A 116 -6.08 -8.59 -2.47
CA PRO A 116 -6.78 -8.80 -1.20
C PRO A 116 -6.22 -7.91 -0.08
N ALA A 117 -6.97 -7.78 1.03
CA ALA A 117 -6.63 -6.95 2.20
C ALA A 117 -6.45 -5.44 1.94
N THR A 118 -6.49 -5.00 0.68
CA THR A 118 -6.38 -3.59 0.31
C THR A 118 -7.73 -2.90 0.44
N ALA A 119 -7.77 -1.85 1.26
CA ALA A 119 -8.97 -1.03 1.43
C ALA A 119 -9.48 -0.51 0.08
N GLU A 120 -10.80 -0.40 -0.04
CA GLU A 120 -11.41 0.23 -1.21
C GLU A 120 -11.04 1.72 -1.23
N PRO A 121 -10.45 2.23 -2.33
CA PRO A 121 -10.22 3.65 -2.48
C PRO A 121 -11.56 4.41 -2.55
N ALA A 122 -11.52 5.72 -2.33
CA ALA A 122 -12.69 6.55 -2.52
C ALA A 122 -13.10 6.56 -4.00
N PRO A 123 -14.40 6.56 -4.34
CA PRO A 123 -14.84 6.62 -5.73
C PRO A 123 -14.30 7.88 -6.43
N ASP A 124 -13.78 7.69 -7.64
CA ASP A 124 -13.26 8.77 -8.49
C ASP A 124 -13.54 8.44 -9.97
N PRO A 125 -14.03 9.38 -10.80
CA PRO A 125 -14.38 9.11 -12.19
C PRO A 125 -13.18 8.74 -13.08
N LEU A 126 -11.94 9.06 -12.67
CA LEU A 126 -10.72 8.70 -13.39
C LEU A 126 -10.14 7.36 -12.91
N LEU A 127 -10.72 6.74 -11.87
CA LEU A 127 -10.25 5.48 -11.31
C LEU A 127 -11.03 4.30 -11.90
N THR A 128 -10.32 3.37 -12.50
CA THR A 128 -10.84 2.03 -12.85
C THR A 128 -10.19 0.98 -11.96
N GLU A 129 -10.99 0.14 -11.32
CA GLU A 129 -10.49 -0.93 -10.45
C GLU A 129 -10.68 -2.32 -11.08
N GLN A 130 -9.66 -3.17 -10.98
CA GLN A 130 -9.75 -4.59 -11.28
C GLN A 130 -9.15 -5.40 -10.11
N ARG A 131 -9.85 -6.44 -9.66
CA ARG A 131 -9.37 -7.27 -8.54
C ARG A 131 -8.48 -8.41 -9.03
N PHE A 132 -7.50 -8.77 -8.21
CA PHE A 132 -6.75 -10.03 -8.31
C PHE A 132 -6.64 -10.67 -6.91
N GLN A 133 -6.37 -11.97 -6.86
CA GLN A 133 -6.02 -12.68 -5.64
C GLN A 133 -4.62 -13.27 -5.72
N THR A 134 -4.29 -13.95 -6.81
CA THR A 134 -3.03 -14.69 -6.95
C THR A 134 -2.02 -13.93 -7.81
N ALA A 135 -0.74 -14.30 -7.71
CA ALA A 135 0.30 -13.79 -8.60
C ALA A 135 0.00 -14.10 -10.07
N SER A 136 -0.61 -15.24 -10.38
CA SER A 136 -0.98 -15.62 -11.75
C SER A 136 -2.11 -14.75 -12.31
N GLU A 137 -3.10 -14.39 -11.49
CA GLU A 137 -4.16 -13.47 -11.89
C GLU A 137 -3.64 -12.05 -12.09
N LEU A 138 -2.74 -11.60 -11.20
CA LEU A 138 -2.07 -10.32 -11.35
C LEU A 138 -1.22 -10.27 -12.62
N ASP A 139 -0.47 -11.33 -12.92
CA ASP A 139 0.33 -11.44 -14.14
C ASP A 139 -0.52 -11.32 -15.41
N ALA A 140 -1.64 -12.04 -15.47
CA ALA A 140 -2.58 -11.96 -16.59
C ALA A 140 -3.19 -10.56 -16.74
N ALA A 141 -3.59 -9.93 -15.62
CA ALA A 141 -4.13 -8.58 -15.62
C ALA A 141 -3.10 -7.54 -16.08
N LEU A 142 -1.83 -7.70 -15.68
CA LEU A 142 -0.73 -6.85 -16.11
C LEU A 142 -0.49 -6.95 -17.62
N HIS A 143 -0.44 -8.16 -18.18
CA HIS A 143 -0.25 -8.34 -19.62
C HIS A 143 -1.38 -7.75 -20.45
N LEU A 144 -2.61 -7.79 -19.93
CA LEU A 144 -3.76 -7.19 -20.60
C LEU A 144 -3.74 -5.66 -20.50
N ALA A 145 -3.45 -5.10 -19.33
CA ALA A 145 -3.57 -3.67 -19.09
C ALA A 145 -2.35 -2.88 -19.54
N TRP A 146 -1.12 -3.40 -19.33
CA TRP A 146 0.11 -2.63 -19.53
C TRP A 146 0.27 -1.98 -20.91
N PRO A 147 -0.07 -2.63 -22.04
CA PRO A 147 0.06 -2.02 -23.37
C PRO A 147 -0.67 -0.68 -23.53
N ASP A 148 -1.75 -0.45 -22.76
CA ASP A 148 -2.59 0.74 -22.85
C ASP A 148 -2.25 1.82 -21.81
N HIS A 149 -1.11 1.73 -21.12
CA HIS A 149 -0.71 2.68 -20.07
C HIS A 149 0.69 3.24 -20.28
N ASP A 150 0.95 4.47 -19.82
CA ASP A 150 2.24 5.14 -20.01
C ASP A 150 3.18 4.92 -18.81
N ILE A 151 2.63 4.67 -17.63
CA ILE A 151 3.36 4.52 -16.37
C ILE A 151 2.84 3.28 -15.64
N LEU A 152 3.75 2.38 -15.27
CA LEU A 152 3.47 1.20 -14.45
C LEU A 152 4.12 1.35 -13.07
N ILE A 153 3.31 1.23 -12.01
CA ILE A 153 3.75 1.25 -10.62
C ILE A 153 3.47 -0.12 -9.98
N MET A 154 4.54 -0.89 -9.76
CA MET A 154 4.49 -2.24 -9.18
C MET A 154 4.56 -2.21 -7.65
N ALA A 155 3.50 -1.73 -6.99
CA ALA A 155 3.43 -1.62 -5.53
C ALA A 155 2.77 -2.82 -4.82
N ALA A 156 2.29 -3.83 -5.58
CA ALA A 156 1.80 -5.08 -5.00
C ALA A 156 2.93 -5.90 -4.37
N ALA A 157 2.65 -6.51 -3.22
CA ALA A 157 3.53 -7.44 -2.54
C ALA A 157 3.29 -8.86 -3.05
N VAL A 158 3.89 -9.18 -4.19
CA VAL A 158 3.81 -10.50 -4.83
C VAL A 158 4.57 -11.53 -3.98
N ALA A 159 3.97 -12.69 -3.72
CA ALA A 159 4.65 -13.78 -3.03
C ALA A 159 5.80 -14.33 -3.89
N ASP A 160 6.96 -14.62 -3.27
CA ASP A 160 8.10 -15.20 -4.00
C ASP A 160 7.90 -16.69 -4.33
N HIS A 161 7.05 -17.36 -3.57
CA HIS A 161 6.74 -18.78 -3.70
C HIS A 161 5.25 -19.02 -3.59
N ARG A 162 4.77 -20.07 -4.26
CA ARG A 162 3.38 -20.55 -4.17
C ARG A 162 3.34 -22.03 -3.79
N PRO A 163 2.28 -22.51 -3.11
CA PRO A 163 2.10 -23.93 -2.85
C PRO A 163 2.05 -24.74 -4.15
N ILE A 164 2.75 -25.87 -4.17
CA ILE A 164 2.59 -26.86 -5.24
C ILE A 164 1.20 -27.48 -5.06
N ARG A 165 0.33 -27.30 -6.06
CA ARG A 165 -0.98 -27.95 -6.06
C ARG A 165 -0.84 -29.40 -6.46
N ASP A 166 -1.18 -30.29 -5.54
CA ASP A 166 -1.37 -31.70 -5.83
C ASP A 166 -2.83 -31.93 -6.27
N PRO A 167 -3.08 -32.36 -7.52
CA PRO A 167 -4.44 -32.62 -8.02
C PRO A 167 -5.19 -33.70 -7.24
N GLU A 168 -4.48 -34.61 -6.58
CA GLU A 168 -5.06 -35.71 -5.80
C GLU A 168 -5.24 -35.34 -4.32
N ALA A 169 -4.69 -34.20 -3.88
CA ALA A 169 -4.81 -33.78 -2.50
C ALA A 169 -6.27 -33.45 -2.12
N PRO A 170 -6.69 -33.78 -0.89
CA PRO A 170 -8.01 -33.40 -0.42
C PRO A 170 -8.17 -31.87 -0.43
N ARG A 171 -9.29 -31.39 -0.96
CA ARG A 171 -9.59 -29.95 -1.13
C ARG A 171 -9.43 -29.09 0.13
N LYS A 172 -9.54 -29.74 1.30
CA LYS A 172 -9.28 -29.14 2.62
C LYS A 172 -8.41 -30.06 3.45
N ILE A 173 -7.25 -29.55 3.88
CA ILE A 173 -6.34 -30.30 4.74
C ILE A 173 -7.00 -30.44 6.12
N ARG A 174 -7.31 -31.68 6.50
CA ARG A 174 -7.92 -32.03 7.80
C ARG A 174 -6.91 -31.84 8.92
N ARG A 175 -7.43 -31.56 10.12
CA ARG A 175 -6.60 -31.53 11.33
C ARG A 175 -6.01 -32.93 11.55
N SER A 176 -4.71 -32.98 11.76
CA SER A 176 -3.93 -34.16 12.10
C SER A 176 -3.12 -33.83 13.36
N GLU A 177 -2.85 -34.84 14.20
CA GLU A 177 -1.92 -34.69 15.33
C GLU A 177 -0.46 -34.61 14.85
N ALA A 178 -0.14 -35.24 13.72
CA ALA A 178 1.07 -34.95 12.98
C ALA A 178 0.93 -33.58 12.30
N GLY A 179 1.97 -32.73 12.43
CA GLY A 179 2.05 -31.49 11.66
C GLY A 179 1.94 -31.72 10.15
N PHE A 180 1.70 -30.67 9.38
CA PHE A 180 1.61 -30.75 7.92
C PHE A 180 2.71 -29.92 7.26
N THR A 181 3.18 -30.38 6.11
CA THR A 181 4.23 -29.71 5.32
C THR A 181 3.61 -29.16 4.04
N ILE A 182 3.91 -27.90 3.73
CA ILE A 182 3.56 -27.29 2.44
C ILE A 182 4.82 -27.31 1.58
N ARG A 183 4.76 -28.01 0.45
CA ARG A 183 5.79 -27.88 -0.59
C ARG A 183 5.47 -26.68 -1.47
N THR A 184 6.48 -25.89 -1.80
CA THR A 184 6.32 -24.68 -2.60
C THR A 184 7.21 -24.70 -3.85
N GLU A 185 6.82 -23.89 -4.82
CA GLU A 185 7.61 -23.59 -6.03
C GLU A 185 7.74 -22.07 -6.19
N PRO A 186 8.79 -21.57 -6.86
CA PRO A 186 8.96 -20.13 -7.10
C PRO A 186 7.82 -19.56 -7.94
N VAL A 187 7.38 -18.35 -7.62
CA VAL A 187 6.49 -17.55 -8.47
C VAL A 187 7.35 -16.89 -9.56
N PRO A 188 6.92 -16.92 -10.84
CA PRO A 188 7.60 -16.22 -11.91
C PRO A 188 7.78 -14.73 -11.63
N ASP A 189 8.84 -14.15 -12.15
CA ASP A 189 9.08 -12.72 -12.06
C ASP A 189 8.16 -11.94 -13.01
N LEU A 190 7.05 -11.42 -12.50
CA LEU A 190 6.03 -10.69 -13.26
C LEU A 190 6.64 -9.54 -14.09
N LEU A 191 7.58 -8.78 -13.51
CA LEU A 191 8.25 -7.68 -14.21
C LEU A 191 9.12 -8.18 -15.37
N LYS A 192 9.75 -9.34 -15.21
CA LYS A 192 10.52 -9.98 -16.28
C LYS A 192 9.59 -10.48 -17.38
N GLY A 193 8.41 -11.03 -17.06
CA GLY A 193 7.40 -11.42 -18.05
C GLY A 193 6.96 -10.24 -18.94
N LEU A 194 6.83 -9.05 -18.35
CA LEU A 194 6.51 -7.83 -19.09
C LEU A 194 7.68 -7.28 -19.93
N ALA A 195 8.91 -7.78 -19.78
CA ALA A 195 10.07 -7.26 -20.51
C ALA A 195 9.99 -7.56 -22.02
N ASP A 196 9.26 -8.61 -22.40
CA ASP A 196 9.07 -9.01 -23.80
C ASP A 196 7.95 -8.21 -24.48
N VAL A 197 7.17 -7.42 -23.73
CA VAL A 197 6.18 -6.48 -24.28
C VAL A 197 6.92 -5.20 -24.70
N PRO A 198 7.08 -4.91 -26.00
CA PRO A 198 7.80 -3.73 -26.45
C PRO A 198 6.98 -2.49 -26.07
N HIS A 199 7.39 -1.83 -25.00
CA HIS A 199 6.66 -0.67 -24.49
C HIS A 199 7.62 0.43 -24.04
N ARG A 200 7.31 1.67 -24.41
CA ARG A 200 8.10 2.87 -24.10
C ARG A 200 7.69 3.53 -22.78
N GLY A 201 6.73 2.95 -22.06
CA GLY A 201 6.29 3.46 -20.77
C GLY A 201 7.35 3.42 -19.67
N THR A 202 7.09 4.15 -18.59
CA THR A 202 7.96 4.21 -17.40
C THR A 202 7.57 3.12 -16.42
N ARG A 203 8.53 2.32 -15.95
CA ARG A 203 8.32 1.23 -14.99
C ARG A 203 8.94 1.57 -13.63
N ILE A 204 8.09 1.58 -12.61
CA ILE A 204 8.45 1.88 -11.23
C ILE A 204 8.27 0.61 -10.40
N GLY A 205 9.33 0.18 -9.72
CA GLY A 205 9.29 -0.93 -8.77
C GLY A 205 9.30 -0.46 -7.32
N PHE A 206 9.13 -1.41 -6.41
CA PHE A 206 9.26 -1.20 -4.96
C PHE A 206 10.33 -2.11 -4.37
N ALA A 207 11.08 -1.60 -3.40
CA ALA A 207 12.01 -2.34 -2.56
C ALA A 207 11.68 -2.09 -1.09
N LEU A 208 11.36 -3.16 -0.38
CA LEU A 208 11.07 -3.15 1.05
C LEU A 208 12.15 -3.98 1.73
N GLU A 209 13.04 -3.32 2.43
CA GLU A 209 14.26 -3.91 2.97
C GLU A 209 14.56 -3.31 4.35
N PRO A 210 15.38 -3.97 5.19
CA PRO A 210 15.87 -3.35 6.43
C PRO A 210 16.61 -2.04 6.13
N ALA A 211 16.49 -1.03 7.00
CA ALA A 211 17.06 0.30 6.75
C ALA A 211 18.56 0.29 6.41
N GLY A 212 19.35 -0.58 7.06
CA GLY A 212 20.79 -0.70 6.84
C GLY A 212 21.21 -1.27 5.47
N GLU A 213 20.29 -1.91 4.75
CA GLU A 213 20.56 -2.55 3.44
C GLU A 213 19.76 -1.92 2.29
N LEU A 214 18.81 -1.05 2.62
CA LEU A 214 17.77 -0.56 1.71
C LEU A 214 18.33 0.03 0.41
N ALA A 215 19.25 0.98 0.51
CA ALA A 215 19.76 1.69 -0.67
C ALA A 215 20.60 0.79 -1.60
N ARG A 216 21.31 -0.21 -1.04
CA ARG A 216 22.09 -1.18 -1.83
C ARG A 216 21.13 -2.15 -2.54
N ASN A 217 20.27 -2.81 -1.78
CA ASN A 217 19.34 -3.83 -2.29
C ASN A 217 18.35 -3.22 -3.31
N ALA A 218 17.92 -1.97 -3.09
CA ALA A 218 17.09 -1.23 -4.04
C ALA A 218 17.80 -0.99 -5.39
N ARG A 219 19.06 -0.53 -5.38
CA ARG A 219 19.86 -0.33 -6.62
C ARG A 219 20.07 -1.63 -7.37
N GLU A 220 20.38 -2.72 -6.67
CA GLU A 220 20.54 -4.04 -7.30
C GLU A 220 19.23 -4.50 -7.96
N LYS A 221 18.09 -4.31 -7.28
CA LYS A 221 16.77 -4.65 -7.81
C LYS A 221 16.38 -3.78 -9.02
N LEU A 222 16.66 -2.48 -8.97
CA LEU A 222 16.45 -1.52 -10.06
C LEU A 222 17.14 -1.98 -11.35
N GLN A 223 18.43 -2.32 -11.27
CA GLN A 223 19.22 -2.79 -12.41
C GLN A 223 18.76 -4.17 -12.91
N ARG A 224 18.63 -5.14 -11.99
CA ARG A 224 18.24 -6.51 -12.32
C ARG A 224 16.87 -6.59 -13.01
N LYS A 225 15.93 -5.74 -12.60
CA LYS A 225 14.56 -5.67 -13.14
C LYS A 225 14.42 -4.68 -14.30
N ARG A 226 15.48 -3.97 -14.68
CA ARG A 226 15.48 -2.94 -15.75
C ARG A 226 14.37 -1.90 -15.56
N LEU A 227 14.21 -1.45 -14.32
CA LEU A 227 13.24 -0.42 -13.94
C LEU A 227 13.78 0.98 -14.28
N ASP A 228 12.88 1.95 -14.42
CA ASP A 228 13.26 3.35 -14.63
C ASP A 228 13.47 4.08 -13.30
N ALA A 229 12.77 3.65 -12.26
CA ALA A 229 13.07 4.00 -10.88
C ALA A 229 12.54 2.93 -9.92
N ILE A 230 13.00 3.00 -8.68
CA ILE A 230 12.54 2.14 -7.59
C ILE A 230 12.22 2.98 -6.37
N VAL A 231 11.05 2.73 -5.78
CA VAL A 231 10.68 3.27 -4.48
C VAL A 231 11.30 2.36 -3.42
N ALA A 232 12.20 2.92 -2.62
CA ALA A 232 12.87 2.22 -1.54
C ALA A 232 12.24 2.65 -0.21
N ASN A 233 11.61 1.72 0.50
CA ASN A 233 10.96 1.99 1.78
C ASN A 233 11.43 1.01 2.88
N PRO A 234 11.78 1.49 4.08
CA PRO A 234 12.29 0.65 5.16
C PRO A 234 11.18 -0.22 5.77
N LEU A 235 11.51 -1.48 6.08
CA LEU A 235 10.62 -2.46 6.73
C LEU A 235 9.98 -1.91 8.02
N GLU A 236 10.74 -1.12 8.76
CA GLU A 236 10.40 -0.53 10.05
C GLU A 236 9.17 0.38 9.99
N THR A 237 8.84 0.92 8.80
CA THR A 237 7.70 1.81 8.58
C THR A 237 6.54 1.16 7.82
N MET A 238 6.63 -0.14 7.50
CA MET A 238 5.64 -0.85 6.69
C MET A 238 4.21 -0.72 7.22
N ASP A 239 4.02 -0.96 8.52
CA ASP A 239 2.71 -0.96 9.18
C ASP A 239 2.36 0.37 9.88
N ALA A 240 3.27 1.36 9.81
CA ALA A 240 3.06 2.68 10.40
C ALA A 240 2.13 3.56 9.54
N GLU A 241 1.65 4.66 10.10
CA GLU A 241 0.93 5.71 9.34
C GLU A 241 1.89 6.59 8.54
N VAL A 242 3.14 6.65 9.00
CA VAL A 242 4.25 7.36 8.35
C VAL A 242 5.15 6.42 7.56
N ILE A 243 5.91 6.98 6.63
CA ILE A 243 6.88 6.30 5.80
C ILE A 243 8.11 7.19 5.62
N ASP A 244 9.29 6.59 5.74
CA ASP A 244 10.59 7.23 5.49
C ASP A 244 11.20 6.64 4.22
N GLY A 245 10.51 6.87 3.10
CA GLY A 245 10.85 6.28 1.81
C GLY A 245 11.57 7.27 0.90
N MET A 246 12.25 6.73 -0.09
CA MET A 246 12.92 7.50 -1.14
C MET A 246 12.60 6.92 -2.53
N LEU A 247 12.79 7.73 -3.56
CA LEU A 247 12.79 7.31 -4.96
C LEU A 247 14.22 7.32 -5.47
N ILE A 248 14.64 6.21 -6.09
CA ILE A 248 15.95 6.06 -6.72
C ILE A 248 15.74 5.85 -8.21
N ASP A 249 16.18 6.79 -9.02
CA ASP A 249 16.10 6.75 -10.48
C ASP A 249 17.21 5.86 -11.06
N ALA A 250 17.00 5.32 -12.28
CA ALA A 250 18.00 4.50 -12.99
C ALA A 250 19.32 5.23 -13.30
N ASP A 251 19.30 6.57 -13.34
CA ASP A 251 20.48 7.43 -13.49
C ASP A 251 21.25 7.65 -12.17
N GLY A 252 20.76 7.09 -11.05
CA GLY A 252 21.36 7.19 -9.73
C GLY A 252 20.87 8.36 -8.89
N ARG A 253 19.95 9.20 -9.39
CA ARG A 253 19.36 10.29 -8.61
C ARG A 253 18.50 9.73 -7.49
N GLU A 254 18.76 10.18 -6.26
CA GLU A 254 17.98 9.86 -5.07
C GLU A 254 17.17 11.07 -4.60
N GLN A 255 15.92 10.83 -4.21
CA GLN A 255 14.98 11.88 -3.83
C GLN A 255 14.14 11.42 -2.66
N SER A 256 13.87 12.33 -1.71
CA SER A 256 12.99 12.10 -0.55
C SER A 256 12.04 13.30 -0.36
N PRO A 257 10.88 13.13 0.29
CA PRO A 257 9.95 14.23 0.57
C PRO A 257 10.46 15.21 1.65
N GLY A 258 11.50 14.85 2.42
CA GLY A 258 12.11 15.64 3.48
C GLY A 258 13.11 14.82 4.31
N ASP A 259 13.57 15.39 5.42
CA ASP A 259 14.59 14.80 6.31
C ASP A 259 14.03 13.82 7.36
N GLY A 260 12.90 13.17 7.09
CA GLY A 260 12.30 12.19 8.00
C GLY A 260 10.95 11.64 7.56
N PRO A 261 10.30 10.82 8.41
CA PRO A 261 9.05 10.16 8.08
C PRO A 261 7.92 11.16 7.80
N VAL A 262 7.17 10.91 6.73
CA VAL A 262 5.99 11.68 6.37
C VAL A 262 4.76 10.78 6.35
N GLU A 263 3.56 11.35 6.43
CA GLU A 263 2.33 10.58 6.26
C GLU A 263 2.29 9.88 4.89
N LYS A 264 1.79 8.64 4.84
CA LYS A 264 1.72 7.86 3.60
C LYS A 264 0.94 8.56 2.47
N ALA A 265 -0.09 9.34 2.80
CA ALA A 265 -0.83 10.12 1.81
C ALA A 265 0.05 11.23 1.19
N ALA A 266 0.81 11.96 2.02
CA ALA A 266 1.76 12.97 1.57
C ALA A 266 2.90 12.35 0.75
N PHE A 267 3.41 11.19 1.17
CA PHE A 267 4.41 10.43 0.41
C PHE A 267 3.88 9.98 -0.95
N ALA A 268 2.64 9.46 -1.01
CA ALA A 268 2.01 9.05 -2.25
C ALA A 268 1.86 10.22 -3.23
N ALA A 269 1.39 11.38 -2.76
CA ALA A 269 1.27 12.58 -3.56
C ALA A 269 2.63 13.06 -4.10
N TRP A 270 3.65 13.09 -3.24
CA TRP A 270 5.01 13.44 -3.64
C TRP A 270 5.60 12.44 -4.65
N LEU A 271 5.38 11.13 -4.46
CA LEU A 271 5.86 10.09 -5.37
C LEU A 271 5.27 10.23 -6.77
N ILE A 272 3.95 10.43 -6.86
CA ILE A 272 3.27 10.60 -8.15
C ILE A 272 3.86 11.78 -8.93
N GLU A 273 4.17 12.89 -8.27
CA GLU A 273 4.85 14.01 -8.90
C GLU A 273 6.21 13.66 -9.47
N ARG A 274 7.05 13.00 -8.66
CA ARG A 274 8.38 12.61 -9.10
C ARG A 274 8.34 11.61 -10.24
N ILE A 275 7.35 10.72 -10.26
CA ILE A 275 7.14 9.75 -11.33
C ILE A 275 6.67 10.44 -12.63
N ILE A 276 5.79 11.45 -12.54
CA ILE A 276 5.38 12.28 -13.69
C ILE A 276 6.61 13.02 -14.26
N ASP A 277 7.40 13.67 -13.39
CA ASP A 277 8.62 14.37 -13.78
C ASP A 277 9.63 13.43 -14.46
N LEU A 278 9.82 12.23 -13.91
CA LEU A 278 10.67 11.19 -14.48
C LEU A 278 10.17 10.74 -15.86
N HIS A 279 8.87 10.49 -16.01
CA HIS A 279 8.29 10.12 -17.30
C HIS A 279 8.54 11.20 -18.35
N GLY A 280 8.30 12.48 -18.01
CA GLY A 280 8.58 13.61 -18.89
C GLY A 280 10.05 13.66 -19.35
N ARG A 281 11.00 13.58 -18.41
CA ARG A 281 12.44 13.57 -18.72
C ARG A 281 12.84 12.43 -19.65
N ARG A 282 12.35 11.21 -19.38
CA ARG A 282 12.65 10.02 -20.20
C ARG A 282 12.13 10.15 -21.62
N ARG A 283 10.95 10.73 -21.80
CA ARG A 283 10.36 10.94 -23.13
C ARG A 283 11.16 11.91 -23.98
N SER A 284 11.68 12.99 -23.39
CA SER A 284 12.57 13.91 -24.10
C SER A 284 13.82 13.21 -24.62
N LEU A 285 14.48 12.39 -23.78
CA LEU A 285 15.68 11.64 -24.16
C LEU A 285 15.46 10.56 -25.24
N LEU A 286 14.22 10.07 -25.41
CA LEU A 286 13.88 9.06 -26.42
C LEU A 286 13.46 9.65 -27.78
N ASN A 287 13.20 10.96 -27.81
CA ASN A 287 12.81 11.70 -29.00
C ASN A 287 13.97 12.51 -29.62
N ASP A 288 15.09 12.65 -28.88
CA ASP A 288 16.39 13.14 -29.37
C ASP A 288 17.22 11.99 -29.98
#